data_AF-A0AAW1KZC8-F1
#
_entry.id   AF-A0AAW1KZC8-F1
#
_cell.length_a   1.000
_cell.length_b   1.000
_cell.length_c   1.000
_cell.angle_alpha   90.00
_cell.angle_beta   90.00
_cell.angle_gamma   90.00
#
_symmetry.space_group_name_H-M   'P 1'
#
loop_
_entity.id
_entity.type
_entity.pdbx_description
1 polymer ?
#
loop_
_entity_poly.entity_id
_entity_poly.type
_entity_poly.pdbx_seq_one_letter_code
_entity_poly.pdbx_strand_id
1 'polypeptide(L)'
;MNFPLKSSSPSPQQQPLNNLSSFFHNICTSLTTHINTHLPNFSSTPPFARIPHLPQNSSQKSSINDISSNISGRMSSSSRSSGGVAMSNDAIEERLAGVPVFALSNSNEEFVLVSGVKSKASLGLFCFRKEDAFSLLDQMKLIDPNMRRGSNVVAVALNKVFQLKVNGVAFRLIPEASQIKNALKEKKKAGNSDDEVVGVPVFQSRSLTLKANNKTYRPVFFRKEDLEDSLFRASKDQRKLNPIFRPGEIEVAVLEDVIKGMKDEKCKKWDDVVFIPPGFDAYSRPPSNEESAAP
;
A
#
# COMPACT_ATOMS: atom_id res chain seq x y z
N MET A 1 66.38 6.39 -36.10
CA MET A 1 66.62 5.38 -35.05
C MET A 1 66.15 5.95 -33.71
N ASN A 2 65.66 5.06 -32.82
CA ASN A 2 65.43 5.24 -31.37
C ASN A 2 64.42 6.28 -30.84
N PHE A 3 63.29 5.76 -30.30
CA PHE A 3 62.64 5.97 -28.98
C PHE A 3 62.55 7.37 -28.32
N PRO A 4 61.57 7.65 -27.41
CA PRO A 4 60.67 6.72 -26.68
C PRO A 4 59.15 7.06 -26.86
N LEU A 5 58.18 6.26 -26.37
CA LEU A 5 57.66 6.35 -24.99
C LEU A 5 56.73 5.19 -24.58
N LYS A 6 56.80 4.92 -23.26
CA LYS A 6 56.06 3.97 -22.41
C LYS A 6 54.57 3.73 -22.75
N SER A 7 54.18 2.46 -22.66
CA SER A 7 52.80 1.99 -22.51
C SER A 7 52.27 2.16 -21.08
N SER A 8 51.01 2.58 -20.93
CA SER A 8 50.20 2.30 -19.74
C SER A 8 48.70 2.41 -20.06
N SER A 9 48.00 1.28 -20.08
CA SER A 9 46.53 1.23 -20.14
C SER A 9 45.93 1.68 -18.79
N PRO A 10 44.79 2.39 -18.77
CA PRO A 10 44.12 2.73 -17.52
C PRO A 10 43.27 1.56 -16.99
N SER A 11 43.47 1.21 -15.71
CA SER A 11 42.65 0.22 -14.99
C SER A 11 41.28 0.79 -14.61
N PRO A 12 40.17 0.03 -14.75
CA PRO A 12 38.84 0.49 -14.34
C PRO A 12 38.57 0.18 -12.86
N GLN A 13 38.85 1.13 -11.96
CA GLN A 13 38.32 1.10 -10.59
C GLN A 13 37.93 2.48 -10.09
N GLN A 14 36.65 2.62 -9.69
CA GLN A 14 36.08 3.42 -8.59
C GLN A 14 34.69 3.99 -8.94
N GLN A 15 33.67 3.14 -9.08
CA GLN A 15 32.26 3.56 -9.02
C GLN A 15 31.33 2.57 -8.27
N PRO A 16 31.38 2.50 -6.93
CA PRO A 16 30.24 2.01 -6.14
C PRO A 16 29.64 3.04 -5.17
N LEU A 17 30.38 4.09 -4.77
CA LEU A 17 29.98 4.99 -3.68
C LEU A 17 29.00 6.11 -4.09
N ASN A 18 29.01 6.53 -5.35
CA ASN A 18 28.16 7.64 -5.82
C ASN A 18 26.68 7.23 -5.98
N ASN A 19 26.38 5.92 -6.08
CA ASN A 19 25.03 5.41 -6.24
C ASN A 19 24.21 5.42 -4.94
N LEU A 20 24.87 5.39 -3.78
CA LEU A 20 24.17 5.45 -2.50
C LEU A 20 23.72 6.88 -2.19
N SER A 21 24.59 7.86 -2.49
CA SER A 21 24.20 9.27 -2.51
C SER A 21 23.01 9.45 -3.43
N SER A 22 23.10 9.15 -4.73
CA SER A 22 22.00 9.37 -5.69
C SER A 22 20.74 8.52 -5.44
N PHE A 23 20.82 7.34 -4.82
CA PHE A 23 19.62 6.63 -4.37
C PHE A 23 18.95 7.34 -3.18
N PHE A 24 19.70 7.65 -2.11
CA PHE A 24 19.15 8.48 -1.04
C PHE A 24 18.84 9.91 -1.51
N HIS A 25 19.37 10.40 -2.63
CA HIS A 25 19.04 11.69 -3.25
C HIS A 25 17.90 11.59 -4.27
N ASN A 26 17.48 10.40 -4.70
CA ASN A 26 16.25 10.17 -5.47
C ASN A 26 15.09 9.85 -4.53
N ILE A 27 15.33 8.99 -3.53
CA ILE A 27 14.47 8.90 -2.36
C ILE A 27 14.33 10.31 -1.75
N CYS A 28 15.40 11.10 -1.53
CA CYS A 28 15.28 12.45 -0.96
C CYS A 28 15.09 13.64 -1.91
N THR A 29 15.20 13.56 -3.24
CA THR A 29 14.46 14.56 -4.07
C THR A 29 12.97 14.28 -4.03
N SER A 30 12.58 13.05 -3.68
CA SER A 30 11.20 12.64 -3.41
C SER A 30 10.83 12.61 -1.90
N LEU A 31 11.73 12.96 -0.97
CA LEU A 31 11.53 13.00 0.49
C LEU A 31 11.85 14.39 1.08
N THR A 32 12.83 15.13 0.56
CA THR A 32 13.17 16.50 1.04
C THR A 32 12.07 17.51 0.70
N THR A 33 11.25 17.24 -0.30
CA THR A 33 9.97 17.94 -0.55
C THR A 33 8.78 17.34 0.22
N HIS A 34 8.94 16.20 0.90
CA HIS A 34 7.84 15.28 1.19
C HIS A 34 8.04 14.42 2.47
N ILE A 35 8.40 15.04 3.59
CA ILE A 35 8.37 14.40 4.92
C ILE A 35 7.44 15.18 5.85
N ASN A 36 6.16 14.78 5.92
CA ASN A 36 5.35 14.95 7.13
C ASN A 36 4.03 14.15 7.22
N THR A 37 3.88 13.00 6.53
CA THR A 37 2.78 12.06 6.85
C THR A 37 3.23 11.17 8.03
N HIS A 38 3.26 11.79 9.21
CA HIS A 38 3.57 11.16 10.48
C HIS A 38 2.26 10.60 11.05
N LEU A 39 2.15 9.28 11.22
CA LEU A 39 1.08 8.72 12.05
C LEU A 39 1.32 9.22 13.49
N PRO A 40 0.39 9.97 14.12
CA PRO A 40 0.61 10.49 15.46
C PRO A 40 0.59 9.34 16.49
N ASN A 41 1.63 9.27 17.32
CA ASN A 41 1.79 8.22 18.33
C ASN A 41 0.74 8.35 19.44
N PHE A 42 0.02 7.25 19.72
CA PHE A 42 -0.81 7.11 20.93
C PHE A 42 -0.05 6.28 21.98
N SER A 43 0.19 6.86 23.16
CA SER A 43 0.87 6.31 24.36
C SER A 43 0.42 4.88 24.77
N SER A 44 1.16 4.10 25.56
CA SER A 44 2.51 4.21 26.19
C SER A 44 3.09 2.80 26.49
N THR A 45 4.35 2.70 26.93
CA THR A 45 5.12 1.49 27.42
C THR A 45 5.84 0.61 26.36
N PRO A 46 6.98 -0.07 26.69
CA PRO A 46 8.06 -0.41 25.74
C PRO A 46 8.20 -1.96 25.53
N PRO A 47 9.28 -2.52 24.93
CA PRO A 47 9.18 -2.97 23.53
C PRO A 47 9.62 -4.43 23.26
N PHE A 48 8.99 -5.09 22.29
CA PHE A 48 9.55 -6.08 21.32
C PHE A 48 8.35 -6.71 20.59
N ALA A 49 8.28 -6.58 19.26
CA ALA A 49 7.15 -7.08 18.47
C ALA A 49 7.62 -8.19 17.52
N ARG A 50 7.31 -9.45 17.87
CA ARG A 50 7.56 -10.62 17.02
C ARG A 50 6.66 -10.56 15.77
N ILE A 51 7.17 -10.94 14.60
CA ILE A 51 6.44 -10.83 13.33
C ILE A 51 5.13 -11.65 13.34
N PRO A 52 3.97 -11.02 13.12
CA PRO A 52 2.76 -11.72 12.70
C PRO A 52 2.85 -11.95 11.18
N HIS A 53 3.23 -13.17 10.79
CA HIS A 53 3.42 -13.53 9.38
C HIS A 53 2.09 -13.86 8.70
N LEU A 54 1.96 -13.47 7.42
CA LEU A 54 0.99 -14.08 6.52
C LEU A 54 1.64 -15.32 5.88
N PRO A 55 1.02 -16.52 5.89
CA PRO A 55 1.67 -17.75 5.43
C PRO A 55 2.02 -17.68 3.94
N GLN A 56 3.32 -17.77 3.62
CA GLN A 56 3.82 -17.88 2.26
C GLN A 56 3.72 -19.32 1.77
N ASN A 57 2.59 -19.71 1.18
CA ASN A 57 2.52 -20.96 0.42
C ASN A 57 2.83 -20.67 -1.06
N SER A 58 3.85 -21.34 -1.60
CA SER A 58 4.20 -21.21 -3.02
C SER A 58 3.37 -22.20 -3.86
N SER A 59 3.06 -21.83 -5.11
CA SER A 59 2.38 -22.70 -6.08
C SER A 59 0.98 -23.19 -5.69
N GLN A 60 0.12 -22.32 -5.15
CA GLN A 60 -1.33 -22.49 -5.25
C GLN A 60 -1.94 -21.37 -6.09
N LYS A 61 -2.66 -21.75 -7.17
CA LYS A 61 -3.67 -20.88 -7.77
C LYS A 61 -4.72 -20.65 -6.68
N SER A 62 -4.71 -19.48 -6.05
CA SER A 62 -5.68 -19.11 -5.03
C SER A 62 -7.07 -19.13 -5.66
N SER A 63 -7.85 -20.17 -5.34
CA SER A 63 -9.20 -20.33 -5.89
C SER A 63 -10.09 -19.22 -5.37
N ILE A 64 -10.99 -18.74 -6.23
CA ILE A 64 -11.81 -17.51 -6.06
C ILE A 64 -12.71 -17.55 -4.80
N ASN A 65 -12.87 -18.71 -4.18
CA ASN A 65 -13.85 -18.96 -3.12
C ASN A 65 -13.46 -18.38 -1.74
N ASP A 66 -12.17 -18.18 -1.44
CA ASP A 66 -11.74 -17.84 -0.07
C ASP A 66 -11.85 -16.34 0.27
N ILE A 67 -11.85 -15.44 -0.73
CA ILE A 67 -12.02 -14.00 -0.47
C ILE A 67 -13.49 -13.58 -0.59
N SER A 68 -14.23 -14.16 -1.54
CA SER A 68 -15.68 -13.96 -1.67
C SER A 68 -16.44 -14.44 -0.42
N SER A 69 -16.05 -15.59 0.14
CA SER A 69 -16.63 -16.11 1.39
C SER A 69 -16.23 -15.30 2.63
N ASN A 70 -15.00 -14.76 2.71
CA ASN A 70 -14.60 -13.92 3.84
C ASN A 70 -15.31 -12.55 3.86
N ILE A 71 -15.56 -11.94 2.70
CA ILE A 71 -16.34 -10.68 2.61
C ILE A 71 -17.83 -10.91 2.96
N SER A 72 -18.41 -12.05 2.58
CA SER A 72 -19.80 -12.37 2.91
C SER A 72 -20.01 -12.92 4.32
N GLY A 73 -19.01 -13.61 4.91
CA GLY A 73 -19.25 -14.59 5.98
C GLY A 73 -19.02 -14.17 7.43
N ARG A 74 -18.42 -13.00 7.73
CA ARG A 74 -18.02 -12.64 9.12
C ARG A 74 -18.43 -11.25 9.61
N MET A 75 -19.30 -10.53 8.88
CA MET A 75 -19.86 -9.27 9.35
C MET A 75 -20.94 -9.49 10.41
N SER A 76 -20.53 -9.60 11.68
CA SER A 76 -21.43 -9.69 12.84
C SER A 76 -22.47 -8.56 12.86
N SER A 77 -23.72 -8.90 13.16
CA SER A 77 -24.87 -8.01 13.04
C SER A 77 -24.91 -6.93 14.14
N SER A 78 -24.37 -5.74 13.86
CA SER A 78 -24.67 -4.52 14.62
C SER A 78 -25.94 -3.85 14.08
N SER A 79 -27.08 -4.14 14.73
CA SER A 79 -28.36 -3.51 14.43
C SER A 79 -28.66 -2.32 15.36
N ARG A 80 -29.05 -1.17 14.79
CA ARG A 80 -29.59 0.06 15.43
C ARG A 80 -28.54 0.85 16.26
N SER A 81 -28.28 2.13 15.98
CA SER A 81 -29.24 3.24 16.00
C SER A 81 -28.74 4.47 15.21
N SER A 82 -29.60 5.47 15.00
CA SER A 82 -29.30 6.71 14.27
C SER A 82 -28.59 7.78 15.11
N GLY A 83 -27.51 7.39 15.81
CA GLY A 83 -26.52 8.31 16.37
C GLY A 83 -25.27 8.36 15.47
N GLY A 84 -24.54 9.48 15.47
CA GLY A 84 -23.23 9.53 14.81
C GLY A 84 -22.16 8.86 15.66
N VAL A 85 -21.96 7.55 15.49
CA VAL A 85 -20.90 6.78 16.15
C VAL A 85 -19.77 6.60 15.15
N ALA A 86 -18.54 6.98 15.52
CA ALA A 86 -17.35 6.74 14.70
C ALA A 86 -17.14 5.23 14.49
N MET A 87 -16.42 4.88 13.42
CA MET A 87 -16.06 3.49 13.18
C MET A 87 -15.09 3.02 14.28
N SER A 88 -15.40 1.89 14.94
CA SER A 88 -14.50 1.30 15.93
C SER A 88 -13.16 0.93 15.29
N ASN A 89 -12.08 0.94 16.07
CA ASN A 89 -10.76 0.54 15.55
C ASN A 89 -10.82 -0.87 14.94
N ASP A 90 -11.50 -1.82 15.59
CA ASP A 90 -11.69 -3.19 15.10
C ASP A 90 -12.33 -3.24 13.69
N ALA A 91 -13.34 -2.40 13.43
CA ALA A 91 -14.01 -2.35 12.12
C ALA A 91 -13.17 -1.63 11.04
N ILE A 92 -12.28 -0.71 11.44
CA ILE A 92 -11.27 -0.13 10.54
C ILE A 92 -10.18 -1.18 10.24
N GLU A 93 -9.74 -1.93 11.25
CA GLU A 93 -8.75 -3.00 11.13
C GLU A 93 -9.24 -4.16 10.27
N GLU A 94 -10.53 -4.52 10.34
CA GLU A 94 -11.15 -5.50 9.44
C GLU A 94 -11.02 -5.07 7.97
N ARG A 95 -11.35 -3.80 7.66
CA ARG A 95 -11.26 -3.22 6.30
C ARG A 95 -9.82 -3.13 5.77
N LEU A 96 -8.82 -3.09 6.66
CA LEU A 96 -7.41 -3.02 6.31
C LEU A 96 -6.72 -4.41 6.32
N ALA A 97 -7.40 -5.46 6.76
CA ALA A 97 -6.81 -6.80 6.94
C ALA A 97 -6.40 -7.47 5.62
N GLY A 98 -7.13 -7.20 4.54
CA GLY A 98 -6.86 -7.77 3.21
C GLY A 98 -5.73 -7.09 2.44
N VAL A 99 -5.20 -5.96 2.92
CA VAL A 99 -4.23 -5.13 2.18
C VAL A 99 -2.81 -5.53 2.57
N PRO A 100 -1.99 -6.10 1.65
CA PRO A 100 -0.60 -6.42 1.95
C PRO A 100 0.28 -5.17 1.84
N VAL A 101 1.25 -5.07 2.74
CA VAL A 101 2.44 -4.21 2.62
C VAL A 101 3.69 -5.03 2.94
N PHE A 102 4.84 -4.59 2.46
CA PHE A 102 6.08 -5.35 2.46
C PHE A 102 7.15 -4.66 3.30
N ALA A 103 7.68 -5.38 4.29
CA ALA A 103 8.74 -4.90 5.17
C ALA A 103 10.02 -5.73 4.97
N LEU A 104 11.15 -5.13 5.34
CA LEU A 104 12.42 -5.83 5.42
C LEU A 104 12.52 -6.53 6.78
N SER A 105 13.06 -7.75 6.76
CA SER A 105 13.36 -8.55 7.95
C SER A 105 14.85 -8.90 8.00
N ASN A 106 15.41 -8.99 9.21
CA ASN A 106 16.75 -9.51 9.45
C ASN A 106 16.76 -11.06 9.51
N SER A 107 17.92 -11.67 9.78
CA SER A 107 18.08 -13.12 9.94
C SER A 107 17.31 -13.75 11.11
N ASN A 108 16.82 -12.93 12.05
CA ASN A 108 16.08 -13.36 13.23
C ASN A 108 14.56 -13.23 13.06
N GLU A 109 14.09 -12.91 11.86
CA GLU A 109 12.69 -12.57 11.59
C GLU A 109 12.20 -11.37 12.43
N GLU A 110 13.01 -10.31 12.49
CA GLU A 110 12.66 -9.01 13.10
C GLU A 110 12.63 -7.91 12.05
N PHE A 111 11.72 -6.94 12.18
CA PHE A 111 11.63 -5.81 11.24
C PHE A 111 12.89 -4.93 11.30
N VAL A 112 13.43 -4.62 10.12
CA VAL A 112 14.56 -3.70 9.98
C VAL A 112 14.07 -2.26 10.20
N LEU A 113 14.74 -1.55 11.10
CA LEU A 113 14.48 -0.14 11.39
C LEU A 113 15.67 0.72 10.93
N VAL A 114 15.37 1.86 10.31
CA VAL A 114 16.38 2.84 9.88
C VAL A 114 16.51 3.93 10.93
N SER A 115 17.69 4.08 11.55
CA SER A 115 17.93 5.15 12.53
C SER A 115 18.01 6.52 11.86
N GLY A 116 17.27 7.51 12.39
CA GLY A 116 17.34 8.87 11.88
C GLY A 116 18.63 9.58 12.28
N VAL A 117 19.43 10.03 11.31
CA VAL A 117 20.71 10.76 11.56
C VAL A 117 20.58 12.04 12.38
N LYS A 118 19.37 12.57 12.57
CA LYS A 118 19.07 13.78 13.38
C LYS A 118 18.02 13.54 14.48
N SER A 119 17.46 12.33 14.60
CA SER A 119 16.40 12.03 15.56
C SER A 119 16.74 10.78 16.35
N LYS A 120 16.41 10.75 17.65
CA LYS A 120 16.46 9.51 18.45
C LYS A 120 15.41 8.47 18.03
N ALA A 121 14.58 8.78 17.03
CA ALA A 121 13.57 7.90 16.50
C ALA A 121 14.14 7.01 15.39
N SER A 122 13.81 5.72 15.45
CA SER A 122 14.02 4.78 14.36
C SER A 122 12.79 4.73 13.45
N LEU A 123 12.96 4.32 12.20
CA LEU A 123 11.91 4.34 11.18
C LEU A 123 11.71 2.94 10.59
N GLY A 124 10.55 2.32 10.80
CA GLY A 124 10.16 1.11 10.08
C GLY A 124 9.51 1.46 8.74
N LEU A 125 9.96 0.82 7.66
CA LEU A 125 9.51 1.08 6.29
C LEU A 125 8.62 -0.06 5.77
N PHE A 126 7.47 0.30 5.21
CA PHE A 126 6.51 -0.64 4.63
C PHE A 126 6.15 -0.21 3.19
N CYS A 127 6.59 -0.96 2.19
CA CYS A 127 6.30 -0.69 0.78
C CYS A 127 4.97 -1.31 0.35
N PHE A 128 4.19 -0.60 -0.47
CA PHE A 128 2.99 -1.18 -1.09
C PHE A 128 3.31 -2.15 -2.25
N ARG A 129 4.52 -2.09 -2.80
CA ARG A 129 4.99 -2.97 -3.88
C ARG A 129 6.16 -3.84 -3.41
N LYS A 130 6.10 -5.14 -3.71
CA LYS A 130 7.08 -6.14 -3.23
C LYS A 130 8.46 -5.93 -3.85
N GLU A 131 8.49 -5.55 -5.12
CA GLU A 131 9.67 -5.28 -5.93
C GLU A 131 10.46 -4.07 -5.40
N ASP A 132 9.74 -3.09 -4.84
CA ASP A 132 10.35 -1.90 -4.23
C ASP A 132 10.99 -2.25 -2.88
N ALA A 133 10.35 -3.13 -2.09
CA ALA A 133 10.95 -3.68 -0.88
C ALA A 133 12.18 -4.55 -1.16
N PHE A 134 12.19 -5.34 -2.25
CA PHE A 134 13.40 -6.07 -2.67
C PHE A 134 14.52 -5.13 -3.12
N SER A 135 14.20 -4.09 -3.89
CA SER A 135 15.17 -3.08 -4.32
C SER A 135 15.83 -2.38 -3.12
N LEU A 136 15.01 -1.99 -2.13
CA LEU A 136 15.46 -1.43 -0.86
C LEU A 136 16.32 -2.42 -0.05
N LEU A 137 15.95 -3.72 -0.04
CA LEU A 137 16.70 -4.77 0.63
C LEU A 137 18.10 -4.96 0.01
N ASP A 138 18.18 -4.99 -1.32
CA ASP A 138 19.47 -5.17 -2.01
C ASP A 138 20.40 -3.98 -1.80
N GLN A 139 19.86 -2.77 -1.66
CA GLN A 139 20.65 -1.61 -1.26
C GLN A 139 21.07 -1.69 0.21
N MET A 140 20.19 -2.13 1.11
CA MET A 140 20.55 -2.33 2.52
C MET A 140 21.68 -3.35 2.68
N LYS A 141 21.74 -4.41 1.86
CA LYS A 141 22.86 -5.38 1.80
C LYS A 141 24.20 -4.77 1.35
N LEU A 142 24.19 -3.65 0.61
CA LEU A 142 25.40 -2.91 0.25
C LEU A 142 25.90 -2.07 1.42
N ILE A 143 24.99 -1.47 2.19
CA ILE A 143 25.27 -0.59 3.34
C ILE A 143 25.70 -1.39 4.57
N ASP A 144 24.90 -2.39 4.94
CA ASP A 144 25.08 -3.21 6.13
C ASP A 144 25.44 -4.65 5.74
N PRO A 145 26.69 -5.11 6.00
CA PRO A 145 27.09 -6.49 5.74
C PRO A 145 26.27 -7.54 6.50
N ASN A 146 25.69 -7.21 7.67
CA ASN A 146 24.87 -8.15 8.44
C ASN A 146 23.59 -8.51 7.70
N MET A 147 23.05 -7.57 6.92
CA MET A 147 21.88 -7.78 6.08
C MET A 147 22.14 -8.73 4.90
N ARG A 148 23.37 -9.17 4.62
CA ARG A 148 23.66 -10.05 3.46
C ARG A 148 23.21 -11.50 3.65
N ARG A 149 23.00 -11.96 4.89
CA ARG A 149 22.65 -13.36 5.19
C ARG A 149 21.35 -13.41 6.00
N GLY A 150 20.39 -14.23 5.54
CA GLY A 150 19.13 -14.47 6.25
C GLY A 150 18.09 -13.35 6.17
N SER A 151 18.44 -12.16 5.66
CA SER A 151 17.46 -11.08 5.47
C SER A 151 16.48 -11.39 4.33
N ASN A 152 15.23 -10.93 4.47
CA ASN A 152 14.19 -11.20 3.49
C ASN A 152 13.11 -10.09 3.46
N VAL A 153 12.28 -10.08 2.42
CA VAL A 153 11.06 -9.27 2.34
C VAL A 153 9.88 -10.09 2.85
N VAL A 154 9.21 -9.59 3.88
CA VAL A 154 8.03 -10.21 4.49
C VAL A 154 6.77 -9.42 4.16
N ALA A 155 5.67 -10.15 3.90
CA ALA A 155 4.35 -9.56 3.71
C ALA A 155 3.66 -9.41 5.06
N VAL A 156 3.12 -8.22 5.32
CA VAL A 156 2.43 -7.84 6.56
C VAL A 156 1.07 -7.27 6.17
N ALA A 157 0.00 -7.69 6.84
CA ALA A 157 -1.31 -7.08 6.64
C ALA A 157 -1.30 -5.64 7.18
N LEU A 158 -1.85 -4.69 6.42
CA LEU A 158 -1.81 -3.27 6.74
C LEU A 158 -2.46 -2.96 8.09
N ASN A 159 -3.54 -3.67 8.46
CA ASN A 159 -4.15 -3.55 9.79
C ASN A 159 -3.21 -3.89 10.95
N LYS A 160 -2.18 -4.72 10.74
CA LYS A 160 -1.16 -5.01 11.75
C LYS A 160 -0.15 -3.88 11.85
N VAL A 161 0.20 -3.23 10.74
CA VAL A 161 1.02 -2.00 10.76
C VAL A 161 0.32 -0.89 11.55
N PHE A 162 -1.01 -0.76 11.44
CA PHE A 162 -1.79 0.18 12.26
C PHE A 162 -1.84 -0.16 13.77
N GLN A 163 -1.60 -1.42 14.14
CA GLN A 163 -1.49 -1.87 15.53
C GLN A 163 -0.06 -1.74 16.09
N LEU A 164 0.97 -1.64 15.23
CA LEU A 164 2.35 -1.56 15.68
C LEU A 164 2.59 -0.26 16.47
N LYS A 165 2.87 -0.42 17.76
CA LYS A 165 3.35 0.63 18.65
C LYS A 165 4.67 0.20 19.25
N VAL A 166 5.75 0.90 18.94
CA VAL A 166 7.07 0.65 19.54
C VAL A 166 7.66 2.01 19.93
N ASN A 167 8.01 2.19 21.21
CA ASN A 167 8.51 3.47 21.70
C ASN A 167 9.82 3.85 21.00
N GLY A 168 9.90 5.10 20.55
CA GLY A 168 11.04 5.57 19.76
C GLY A 168 11.06 5.07 18.32
N VAL A 169 9.97 4.47 17.81
CA VAL A 169 9.85 4.06 16.41
C VAL A 169 8.67 4.78 15.76
N ALA A 170 8.90 5.34 14.58
CA ALA A 170 7.86 5.78 13.67
C ALA A 170 7.72 4.74 12.53
N PHE A 171 6.54 4.64 11.93
CA PHE A 171 6.29 3.76 10.80
C PHE A 171 5.90 4.58 9.56
N ARG A 172 6.48 4.23 8.41
CA ARG A 172 6.30 4.93 7.15
C ARG A 172 5.80 3.98 6.08
N LEU A 173 4.65 4.31 5.51
CA LEU A 173 4.15 3.70 4.30
C LEU A 173 4.88 4.32 3.09
N ILE A 174 5.34 3.47 2.18
CA ILE A 174 6.01 3.84 0.93
C ILE A 174 5.08 3.43 -0.23
N PRO A 175 4.38 4.37 -0.88
CA PRO A 175 3.51 4.10 -2.01
C PRO A 175 4.32 3.79 -3.27
N GLU A 176 3.70 3.08 -4.23
CA GLU A 176 4.31 2.85 -5.54
C GLU A 176 4.42 4.17 -6.33
N ALA A 177 5.60 4.43 -6.91
CA ALA A 177 5.88 5.68 -7.62
C ALA A 177 4.99 5.93 -8.87
N SER A 178 4.46 4.88 -9.50
CA SER A 178 3.46 5.00 -10.58
C SER A 178 2.14 5.57 -10.05
N GLN A 179 1.72 5.18 -8.84
CA GLN A 179 0.46 5.62 -8.24
C GLN A 179 0.53 7.07 -7.77
N ILE A 180 1.70 7.56 -7.32
CA ILE A 180 1.93 8.99 -7.11
C ILE A 180 1.79 9.77 -8.43
N LYS A 181 2.40 9.30 -9.53
CA LYS A 181 2.26 9.93 -10.85
C LYS A 181 0.82 9.90 -11.36
N ASN A 182 0.09 8.82 -11.11
CA ASN A 182 -1.32 8.68 -11.44
C ASN A 182 -2.19 9.66 -10.64
N ALA A 183 -1.98 9.75 -9.32
CA ALA A 183 -2.68 10.68 -8.43
C ALA A 183 -2.50 12.15 -8.86
N LEU A 184 -1.27 12.54 -9.22
CA LEU A 184 -0.98 13.88 -9.73
C LEU A 184 -1.69 14.16 -11.08
N LYS A 185 -1.75 13.18 -11.99
CA LYS A 185 -2.49 13.32 -13.26
C LYS A 185 -3.99 13.53 -13.04
N GLU A 186 -4.61 12.74 -12.16
CA GLU A 186 -6.04 12.87 -11.88
C GLU A 186 -6.38 14.15 -11.11
N LYS A 187 -5.54 14.59 -10.15
CA LYS A 187 -5.67 15.91 -9.51
C LYS A 187 -5.68 17.05 -10.55
N LYS A 188 -4.74 17.05 -11.49
CA LYS A 188 -4.65 18.08 -12.56
C LYS A 188 -5.86 18.05 -13.49
N LYS A 189 -6.35 16.86 -13.86
CA LYS A 189 -7.60 16.70 -14.66
C LYS A 189 -8.84 17.23 -13.93
N ALA A 190 -8.88 17.13 -12.60
CA ALA A 190 -9.96 17.67 -11.78
C ALA A 190 -9.89 19.20 -11.58
N GLY A 191 -8.88 19.88 -12.14
CA GLY A 191 -8.68 21.32 -11.99
C GLY A 191 -7.99 21.73 -10.68
N ASN A 192 -7.48 20.78 -9.89
CA ASN A 192 -6.72 21.10 -8.69
C ASN A 192 -5.30 21.56 -9.08
N SER A 193 -4.90 22.74 -8.58
CA SER A 193 -3.56 23.31 -8.76
C SER A 193 -2.48 22.69 -7.86
N ASP A 194 -2.87 21.84 -6.91
CA ASP A 194 -1.94 21.15 -6.02
C ASP A 194 -1.09 20.13 -6.79
N ASP A 195 0.16 20.49 -7.05
CA ASP A 195 1.20 19.63 -7.63
C ASP A 195 1.74 18.56 -6.65
N GLU A 196 1.10 18.38 -5.50
CA GLU A 196 1.62 17.59 -4.39
C GLU A 196 0.61 16.54 -3.87
N VAL A 197 1.12 15.34 -3.51
CA VAL A 197 0.36 14.25 -2.89
C VAL A 197 1.13 13.74 -1.67
N VAL A 198 0.78 14.23 -0.48
CA VAL A 198 1.44 13.85 0.78
C VAL A 198 0.74 12.62 1.38
N GLY A 199 1.39 11.46 1.33
CA GLY A 199 0.88 10.20 1.91
C GLY A 199 0.67 9.11 0.87
N VAL A 200 -0.17 8.12 1.17
CA VAL A 200 -0.48 7.03 0.23
C VAL A 200 -1.71 7.40 -0.61
N PRO A 201 -1.58 7.58 -1.93
CA PRO A 201 -2.74 7.84 -2.79
C PRO A 201 -3.64 6.61 -2.85
N VAL A 202 -4.95 6.87 -2.82
CA VAL A 202 -6.00 5.89 -3.11
C VAL A 202 -7.02 6.50 -4.07
N PHE A 203 -7.62 5.66 -4.90
CA PHE A 203 -8.48 6.06 -6.01
C PHE A 203 -9.91 5.56 -5.78
N GLN A 204 -10.90 6.38 -6.09
CA GLN A 204 -12.32 6.00 -6.06
C GLN A 204 -13.08 6.59 -7.26
N SER A 205 -14.28 6.08 -7.53
CA SER A 205 -15.22 6.65 -8.50
C SER A 205 -16.62 6.72 -7.91
N ARG A 206 -17.38 7.75 -8.26
CA ARG A 206 -18.79 7.90 -7.85
C ARG A 206 -19.73 6.96 -8.61
N SER A 207 -19.33 6.53 -9.81
CA SER A 207 -20.09 5.58 -10.64
C SER A 207 -19.91 4.12 -10.23
N LEU A 208 -18.97 3.80 -9.33
CA LEU A 208 -18.67 2.44 -8.91
C LEU A 208 -19.09 2.19 -7.45
N THR A 209 -19.91 1.16 -7.24
CA THR A 209 -20.36 0.72 -5.91
C THR A 209 -20.42 -0.80 -5.84
N LEU A 210 -20.15 -1.33 -4.65
CA LEU A 210 -20.33 -2.74 -4.30
C LEU A 210 -21.62 -2.91 -3.49
N LYS A 211 -22.35 -4.00 -3.71
CA LYS A 211 -23.55 -4.34 -2.94
C LYS A 211 -23.38 -5.70 -2.28
N ALA A 212 -23.48 -5.72 -0.95
CA ALA A 212 -23.40 -6.93 -0.14
C ALA A 212 -24.33 -6.79 1.07
N ASN A 213 -25.02 -7.87 1.46
CA ASN A 213 -25.86 -7.92 2.66
C ASN A 213 -26.86 -6.74 2.80
N ASN A 214 -27.52 -6.39 1.68
CA ASN A 214 -28.42 -5.24 1.52
C ASN A 214 -27.81 -3.86 1.89
N LYS A 215 -26.48 -3.75 1.94
CA LYS A 215 -25.72 -2.52 2.09
C LYS A 215 -24.99 -2.19 0.79
N THR A 216 -24.76 -0.90 0.57
CA THR A 216 -23.95 -0.39 -0.53
C THR A 216 -22.65 0.17 0.03
N TYR A 217 -21.53 -0.15 -0.62
CA TYR A 217 -20.18 0.23 -0.24
C TYR A 217 -19.48 0.91 -1.41
N ARG A 218 -18.58 1.85 -1.13
CA ARG A 218 -17.71 2.47 -2.13
C ARG A 218 -16.33 1.80 -2.11
N PRO A 219 -15.92 1.13 -3.20
CA PRO A 219 -14.58 0.57 -3.29
C PRO A 219 -13.54 1.67 -3.45
N VAL A 220 -12.45 1.56 -2.69
CA VAL A 220 -11.29 2.46 -2.73
C VAL A 220 -10.05 1.63 -3.03
N PHE A 221 -9.34 1.97 -4.12
CA PHE A 221 -8.28 1.18 -4.71
C PHE A 221 -6.90 1.79 -4.45
N PHE A 222 -5.89 0.95 -4.19
CA PHE A 222 -4.49 1.41 -4.08
C PHE A 222 -3.80 1.62 -5.43
N ARG A 223 -4.34 1.02 -6.50
CA ARG A 223 -3.85 1.18 -7.86
C ARG A 223 -4.96 1.77 -8.73
N LYS A 224 -4.61 2.77 -9.53
CA LYS A 224 -5.55 3.39 -10.48
C LYS A 224 -6.02 2.39 -11.52
N GLU A 225 -5.12 1.51 -11.98
CA GLU A 225 -5.41 0.52 -13.02
C GLU A 225 -6.53 -0.46 -12.56
N ASP A 226 -6.51 -0.89 -11.30
CA ASP A 226 -7.52 -1.80 -10.73
C ASP A 226 -8.92 -1.16 -10.66
N LEU A 227 -8.98 0.17 -10.45
CA LEU A 227 -10.23 0.95 -10.52
C LEU A 227 -10.74 1.07 -11.96
N GLU A 228 -9.84 1.35 -12.92
CA GLU A 228 -10.19 1.51 -14.34
C GLU A 228 -10.71 0.20 -14.95
N ASP A 229 -10.08 -0.93 -14.63
CA ASP A 229 -10.54 -2.27 -15.00
C ASP A 229 -11.91 -2.59 -14.38
N SER A 230 -12.11 -2.25 -13.10
CA SER A 230 -13.39 -2.43 -12.41
C SER A 230 -14.52 -1.59 -13.05
N LEU A 231 -14.24 -0.33 -13.40
CA LEU A 231 -15.17 0.53 -14.12
C LEU A 231 -15.51 -0.01 -15.51
N PHE A 232 -14.51 -0.48 -16.26
CA PHE A 232 -14.69 -1.07 -17.58
C PHE A 232 -15.60 -2.31 -17.53
N ARG A 233 -15.33 -3.23 -16.59
CA ARG A 233 -16.13 -4.45 -16.36
C ARG A 233 -17.57 -4.11 -15.95
N ALA A 234 -17.75 -3.28 -14.93
CA ALA A 234 -19.07 -2.86 -14.47
C ALA A 234 -19.90 -2.17 -15.57
N SER A 235 -19.25 -1.39 -16.44
CA SER A 235 -19.90 -0.73 -17.57
C SER A 235 -20.33 -1.74 -18.64
N LYS A 236 -19.47 -2.72 -18.96
CA LYS A 236 -19.78 -3.82 -19.89
C LYS A 236 -20.96 -4.66 -19.40
N ASP A 237 -20.95 -5.08 -18.13
CA ASP A 237 -22.00 -5.92 -17.55
C ASP A 237 -23.35 -5.17 -17.46
N GLN A 238 -23.33 -3.87 -17.12
CA GLN A 238 -24.53 -3.04 -17.12
C GLN A 238 -24.98 -2.56 -18.51
N ARG A 239 -24.23 -2.90 -19.57
CA ARG A 239 -24.41 -2.40 -20.96
C ARG A 239 -24.50 -0.86 -21.03
N LYS A 240 -23.66 -0.17 -20.28
CA LYS A 240 -23.56 1.29 -20.21
C LYS A 240 -22.22 1.78 -20.75
N LEU A 241 -22.16 3.06 -21.13
CA LEU A 241 -20.92 3.74 -21.46
C LEU A 241 -20.00 3.81 -20.23
N ASN A 242 -18.71 3.56 -20.43
CA ASN A 242 -17.72 3.68 -19.36
C ASN A 242 -17.59 5.16 -18.94
N PRO A 243 -17.85 5.51 -17.66
CA PRO A 243 -17.87 6.90 -17.22
C PRO A 243 -16.47 7.52 -17.09
N ILE A 244 -15.39 6.72 -17.19
CA ILE A 244 -13.96 7.12 -17.07
C ILE A 244 -13.56 8.37 -17.87
N PHE A 245 -14.25 8.66 -18.97
CA PHE A 245 -13.99 9.83 -19.82
C PHE A 245 -14.55 11.15 -19.26
N ARG A 246 -15.33 11.11 -18.18
CA ARG A 246 -15.87 12.31 -17.52
C ARG A 246 -14.77 12.95 -16.65
N PRO A 247 -14.52 14.27 -16.77
CA PRO A 247 -13.63 14.98 -15.86
C PRO A 247 -14.07 14.79 -14.40
N GLY A 248 -13.13 14.42 -13.52
CA GLY A 248 -13.40 14.17 -12.10
C GLY A 248 -14.10 12.84 -11.78
N GLU A 249 -14.25 11.91 -12.72
CA GLU A 249 -14.82 10.58 -12.43
C GLU A 249 -13.93 9.76 -11.49
N ILE A 250 -12.61 9.85 -11.67
CA ILE A 250 -11.63 9.28 -10.75
C ILE A 250 -11.25 10.36 -9.74
N GLU A 251 -11.63 10.14 -8.50
CA GLU A 251 -11.23 10.98 -7.36
C GLU A 251 -10.03 10.36 -6.66
N VAL A 252 -9.10 11.23 -6.25
CA VAL A 252 -7.91 10.87 -5.46
C VAL A 252 -8.12 11.28 -4.01
N ALA A 253 -7.88 10.37 -3.09
CA ALA A 253 -7.77 10.65 -1.66
C ALA A 253 -6.42 10.16 -1.11
N VAL A 254 -6.10 10.52 0.13
CA VAL A 254 -4.93 10.03 0.87
C VAL A 254 -5.42 9.03 1.91
N LEU A 255 -4.82 7.84 1.96
CA LEU A 255 -5.20 6.75 2.87
C LEU A 255 -5.28 7.23 4.33
N GLU A 256 -4.27 7.99 4.77
CA GLU A 256 -4.17 8.51 6.12
C GLU A 256 -5.35 9.43 6.48
N ASP A 257 -5.82 10.25 5.54
CA ASP A 257 -6.98 11.13 5.71
C ASP A 257 -8.31 10.34 5.66
N VAL A 258 -8.41 9.30 4.84
CA VAL A 258 -9.56 8.38 4.82
C VAL A 258 -9.72 7.71 6.18
N ILE A 259 -8.64 7.14 6.72
CA ILE A 259 -8.63 6.45 8.02
C ILE A 259 -8.87 7.42 9.17
N LYS A 260 -8.29 8.63 9.11
CA LYS A 260 -8.59 9.70 10.07
C LYS A 260 -10.07 10.08 10.04
N GLY A 261 -10.66 10.16 8.84
CA GLY A 261 -12.08 10.42 8.66
C GLY A 261 -12.99 9.32 9.19
N MET A 262 -12.64 8.04 8.99
CA MET A 262 -13.39 6.91 9.60
C MET A 262 -13.43 6.95 11.14
N LYS A 263 -12.42 7.57 11.77
CA LYS A 263 -12.33 7.75 13.23
C LYS A 263 -13.04 9.00 13.76
N ASP A 264 -13.47 9.91 12.90
CA ASP A 264 -14.13 11.15 13.29
C ASP A 264 -15.66 10.96 13.25
N GLU A 265 -16.31 11.00 14.42
CA GLU A 265 -17.76 10.87 14.60
C GLU A 265 -18.57 11.87 13.75
N LYS A 266 -17.96 13.00 13.40
CA LYS A 266 -18.55 14.06 12.57
C LYS A 266 -18.40 13.79 11.07
N CYS A 267 -17.51 12.87 10.67
CA CYS A 267 -17.10 12.63 9.29
C CYS A 267 -17.64 11.30 8.72
N LYS A 268 -18.96 11.19 8.60
CA LYS A 268 -19.66 10.04 7.97
C LYS A 268 -19.33 9.79 6.49
N LYS A 269 -18.41 10.57 5.90
CA LYS A 269 -17.95 10.48 4.51
C LYS A 269 -17.26 9.14 4.22
N TRP A 270 -16.84 8.37 5.21
CA TRP A 270 -16.01 7.17 5.00
C TRP A 270 -16.61 5.86 5.56
N ASP A 271 -17.81 5.92 6.14
CA ASP A 271 -18.49 4.79 6.79
C ASP A 271 -18.75 3.60 5.86
N ASP A 272 -18.97 3.88 4.58
CA ASP A 272 -19.26 2.93 3.50
C ASP A 272 -18.02 2.55 2.64
N VAL A 273 -16.82 3.05 2.95
CA VAL A 273 -15.61 2.73 2.17
C VAL A 273 -15.04 1.36 2.48
N VAL A 274 -14.81 0.55 1.45
CA VAL A 274 -14.04 -0.70 1.54
C VAL A 274 -12.76 -0.60 0.72
N PHE A 275 -11.64 -1.03 1.28
CA PHE A 275 -10.35 -1.01 0.60
C PHE A 275 -10.19 -2.24 -0.29
N ILE A 276 -9.83 -2.02 -1.55
CA ILE A 276 -9.56 -3.06 -2.55
C ILE A 276 -8.05 -3.30 -2.61
N PRO A 277 -7.54 -4.49 -2.23
CA PRO A 277 -6.11 -4.78 -2.27
C PRO A 277 -5.52 -4.65 -3.69
N PRO A 278 -4.24 -4.27 -3.83
CA PRO A 278 -3.57 -4.22 -5.13
C PRO A 278 -3.70 -5.55 -5.90
N GLY A 279 -4.21 -5.49 -7.13
CA GLY A 279 -4.41 -6.65 -8.00
C GLY A 279 -5.60 -7.55 -7.64
N PHE A 280 -6.48 -7.15 -6.71
CA PHE A 280 -7.67 -7.92 -6.37
C PHE A 280 -8.86 -7.63 -7.31
N ASP A 281 -9.36 -8.66 -7.99
CA ASP A 281 -10.54 -8.58 -8.85
C ASP A 281 -11.85 -8.73 -8.04
N ALA A 282 -12.28 -7.62 -7.44
CA ALA A 282 -13.51 -7.52 -6.66
C ALA A 282 -14.81 -7.76 -7.46
N TYR A 283 -14.71 -7.89 -8.79
CA TYR A 283 -15.82 -8.13 -9.71
C TYR A 283 -15.67 -9.46 -10.47
N SER A 284 -14.79 -10.35 -10.00
CA SER A 284 -14.70 -11.72 -10.50
C SER A 284 -16.03 -12.45 -10.27
N ARG A 285 -16.69 -12.85 -11.37
CA ARG A 285 -17.95 -13.61 -11.31
C ARG A 285 -17.66 -14.95 -10.62
N PRO A 286 -18.44 -15.35 -9.60
CA PRO A 286 -18.30 -16.70 -9.04
C PRO A 286 -18.56 -17.73 -10.16
N PRO A 287 -17.85 -18.86 -10.19
CA PRO A 287 -18.09 -19.90 -11.19
C PRO A 287 -19.55 -20.35 -11.11
N SER A 288 -20.26 -20.29 -12.24
CA SER A 288 -21.60 -20.83 -12.37
C SER A 288 -21.53 -22.35 -12.30
N ASN A 289 -22.13 -22.95 -11.26
CA ASN A 289 -22.27 -24.39 -11.09
C ASN A 289 -23.30 -24.95 -12.10
N GLU A 290 -23.01 -24.86 -13.39
CA GLU A 290 -23.91 -25.21 -14.49
C GLU A 290 -23.29 -26.22 -15.47
N GLU A 291 -22.22 -26.90 -15.05
CA GLU A 291 -21.55 -27.96 -15.82
C GLU A 291 -21.36 -29.24 -14.96
N SER A 292 -22.47 -29.73 -14.41
CA SER A 292 -22.57 -31.07 -13.80
C SER A 292 -24.00 -31.63 -13.89
N ALA A 293 -24.65 -31.45 -15.04
CA ALA A 293 -25.96 -32.01 -15.35
C ALA A 293 -26.14 -32.22 -16.87
N ALA A 294 -25.40 -33.17 -17.43
CA ALA A 294 -25.74 -33.83 -18.69
C ALA A 294 -25.91 -35.34 -18.39
N PRO A 295 -26.95 -36.00 -18.93
CA PRO A 295 -27.30 -37.38 -18.61
C PRO A 295 -26.36 -38.42 -19.26
#